data_AF-A0A397YIH7-F1
#
_entry.id   AF-A0A397YIH7-F1
#
_cell.length_a   1.000
_cell.length_b   1.000
_cell.length_c   1.000
_cell.angle_alpha   90.00
_cell.angle_beta   90.00
_cell.angle_gamma   90.00
#
_symmetry.space_group_name_H-M   'P 1'
#
loop_
_entity.id
_entity.type
_entity.pdbx_description
1 polymer ?
#
loop_
_entity_poly.entity_id
_entity_poly.type
_entity_poly.pdbx_seq_one_letter_code
_entity_poly.pdbx_strand_id
1 'polypeptide(L)'
;MNIPLEEYSTSAEGLKFYDIEEGKGPVATQGSTAQVNFDCRYRSITAISTRESKLLAGNPSIPQPYEFKVRSTPGKERKLEFVDNPNGLFSAQAAPK
;
A
#
# COMPACT_ATOMS: atom_id res chain seq x y z
N MET A 1 2.15 -1.96 -20.48
CA MET A 1 1.54 -3.30 -20.39
C MET A 1 0.12 -3.17 -20.90
N ASN A 2 -0.26 -3.97 -21.90
CA ASN A 2 -1.59 -3.92 -22.50
C ASN A 2 -2.18 -5.33 -22.40
N ILE A 3 -3.22 -5.49 -21.60
CA ILE A 3 -3.89 -6.78 -21.35
C ILE A 3 -5.14 -6.79 -22.24
N PRO A 4 -5.38 -7.83 -23.04
CA PRO A 4 -6.56 -7.90 -23.87
C PRO A 4 -7.83 -7.98 -23.01
N LEU A 5 -8.92 -7.38 -23.50
CA LEU A 5 -10.18 -7.26 -22.76
C LEU A 5 -10.80 -8.61 -22.37
N GLU A 6 -10.46 -9.68 -23.09
CA GLU A 6 -10.95 -11.04 -22.88
C GLU A 6 -10.35 -11.71 -21.64
N GLU A 7 -9.18 -11.26 -21.17
CA GLU A 7 -8.52 -11.79 -19.97
C GLU A 7 -9.08 -11.17 -18.67
N TYR A 8 -9.94 -10.15 -18.77
CA TYR A 8 -10.54 -9.53 -17.60
C TYR A 8 -11.75 -10.31 -17.09
N SER A 9 -11.68 -10.68 -15.82
CA SER A 9 -12.84 -11.09 -15.03
C SER A 9 -13.58 -9.85 -14.49
N THR A 10 -14.88 -9.98 -14.23
CA THR A 10 -15.71 -8.89 -13.68
C THR A 10 -16.36 -9.34 -12.37
N SER A 11 -16.19 -8.56 -11.31
CA SER A 11 -16.84 -8.79 -10.03
C SER A 11 -18.34 -8.49 -10.09
N ALA A 12 -19.11 -8.97 -9.12
CA ALA A 12 -20.54 -8.65 -9.01
C ALA A 12 -20.83 -7.14 -8.90
N GLU A 13 -19.85 -6.35 -8.47
CA GLU A 13 -19.94 -4.89 -8.33
C GLU A 13 -19.44 -4.14 -9.58
N GLY A 14 -19.06 -4.86 -10.65
CA GLY A 14 -18.60 -4.29 -11.91
C GLY A 14 -17.11 -3.94 -11.95
N LEU A 15 -16.33 -4.32 -10.93
CA LEU A 15 -14.87 -4.16 -10.95
C LEU A 15 -14.24 -5.17 -11.90
N LYS A 16 -13.47 -4.70 -12.87
CA LYS A 16 -12.71 -5.56 -13.78
C LYS A 16 -11.31 -5.85 -13.20
N PHE A 17 -10.90 -7.11 -13.22
CA PHE A 17 -9.61 -7.55 -12.71
C PHE A 17 -9.03 -8.68 -13.55
N TYR A 18 -7.71 -8.84 -13.52
CA TYR A 18 -6.97 -9.92 -14.15
C TYR A 18 -5.74 -10.22 -13.29
N ASP A 19 -5.26 -11.44 -13.36
CA ASP A 19 -4.02 -11.87 -12.70
C ASP A 19 -2.92 -12.03 -13.74
N ILE A 20 -1.73 -11.51 -13.44
CA ILE A 20 -0.54 -11.68 -14.31
C ILE A 20 0.21 -12.94 -13.91
N GLU A 21 0.38 -13.14 -12.61
CA GLU A 21 1.11 -14.26 -12.03
C GLU A 21 0.43 -14.66 -10.73
N GLU A 22 0.15 -15.95 -10.58
CA GLU A 22 -0.40 -16.50 -9.35
C GLU A 22 0.69 -16.61 -8.27
N GLY A 23 0.42 -16.05 -7.09
CA GLY A 23 1.34 -16.11 -5.97
C GLY A 23 1.48 -17.53 -5.41
N LYS A 24 2.72 -17.92 -5.06
CA LYS A 24 3.03 -19.24 -4.46
C LYS A 24 2.80 -19.30 -2.94
N GLY A 25 2.21 -18.26 -2.36
CA GLY A 25 1.99 -18.14 -0.92
C GLY A 25 0.72 -18.85 -0.44
N PRO A 26 0.54 -18.99 0.87
CA PRO A 26 -0.72 -19.49 1.42
C PRO A 26 -1.87 -18.52 1.12
N VAL A 27 -3.08 -19.05 0.99
CA VAL A 27 -4.30 -18.25 0.83
C VAL A 27 -4.52 -17.39 2.07
N ALA A 28 -4.70 -16.09 1.87
CA ALA A 28 -4.93 -15.15 2.96
C ALA A 28 -6.32 -15.36 3.59
N THR A 29 -6.37 -15.65 4.88
CA THR A 29 -7.60 -15.95 5.63
C THR A 29 -8.10 -14.74 6.42
N GLN A 30 -9.36 -14.74 6.83
CA GLN A 30 -9.94 -13.64 7.61
C GLN A 30 -9.15 -13.38 8.91
N GLY A 31 -8.81 -12.11 9.15
CA GLY A 31 -8.03 -11.70 10.31
C GLY A 31 -6.51 -11.83 10.14
N SER A 32 -6.03 -12.47 9.07
CA SER A 32 -4.61 -12.43 8.71
C SER A 32 -4.20 -11.02 8.29
N THR A 33 -2.93 -10.70 8.54
CA THR A 33 -2.30 -9.46 8.09
C THR A 33 -1.67 -9.68 6.72
N ALA A 34 -2.05 -8.86 5.75
CA ALA A 34 -1.47 -8.85 4.41
C ALA A 34 -0.72 -7.54 4.18
N GLN A 35 0.42 -7.63 3.49
CA GLN A 35 1.17 -6.47 3.03
C GLN A 35 1.18 -6.46 1.51
N VAL A 36 0.84 -5.32 0.90
CA VAL A 36 0.76 -5.18 -0.55
C VAL A 36 1.49 -3.93 -1.01
N ASN A 37 2.10 -4.04 -2.19
CA ASN A 37 2.57 -2.89 -2.93
C ASN A 37 1.65 -2.61 -4.10
N PHE A 38 1.21 -1.36 -4.26
CA PHE A 38 0.29 -0.99 -5.32
C PHE A 38 0.57 0.42 -5.87
N ASP A 39 0.18 0.60 -7.13
CA ASP A 39 0.08 1.89 -7.79
C ASP A 39 -1.37 2.14 -8.20
N CYS A 40 -1.98 3.16 -7.63
CA CYS A 40 -3.31 3.64 -8.02
C CYS A 40 -3.14 4.75 -9.06
N ARG A 41 -3.64 4.51 -10.27
CA ARG A 41 -3.59 5.45 -11.39
C ARG A 41 -4.99 5.94 -11.75
N TYR A 42 -5.11 7.24 -12.00
CA TYR A 42 -6.32 7.87 -12.51
C TYR A 42 -5.97 8.68 -13.76
N ARG A 43 -6.55 8.33 -14.92
CA ARG A 43 -6.38 9.02 -16.21
C ARG A 43 -4.93 9.46 -16.47
N SER A 44 -4.02 8.49 -16.50
CA SER A 44 -2.56 8.64 -16.71
C SER A 44 -1.76 9.27 -15.56
N ILE A 45 -2.40 9.67 -14.45
CA ILE A 45 -1.71 10.23 -13.28
C ILE A 45 -1.63 9.15 -12.19
N THR A 46 -0.45 8.92 -11.63
CA THR A 46 -0.31 8.11 -10.41
C THR A 46 -0.81 8.92 -9.22
N ALA A 47 -1.98 8.56 -8.70
CA ALA A 47 -2.59 9.22 -7.55
C ALA A 47 -1.93 8.77 -6.23
N ILE A 48 -1.64 7.47 -6.11
CA ILE A 48 -1.00 6.85 -4.94
C ILE A 48 -0.06 5.77 -5.44
N SER A 49 1.14 5.69 -4.89
CA SER A 49 2.07 4.56 -5.07
C SER A 49 2.72 4.24 -3.74
N THR A 50 2.83 2.96 -3.39
CA THR A 50 3.61 2.52 -2.23
C THR A 50 5.08 2.24 -2.58
N ARG A 51 5.40 2.16 -3.88
CA ARG A 51 6.74 1.87 -4.39
C ARG A 51 7.55 3.15 -4.64
N GLU A 52 6.89 4.26 -4.95
CA GLU A 52 7.57 5.53 -5.20
C GLU A 52 7.98 6.22 -3.88
N SER A 53 9.28 6.41 -3.71
CA SER A 53 9.86 7.25 -2.67
C SER A 53 9.53 8.73 -2.91
N LYS A 54 8.72 9.34 -2.04
CA LYS A 54 8.59 10.81 -2.02
C LYS A 54 9.79 11.42 -1.31
N LEU A 55 10.37 12.47 -1.88
CA LEU A 55 11.37 13.28 -1.19
C LEU A 55 10.65 14.13 -0.15
N LEU A 56 10.80 13.78 1.13
CA LEU A 56 10.34 14.59 2.25
C LEU A 56 11.50 15.48 2.68
N ALA A 57 11.44 16.76 2.32
CA ALA A 57 12.43 17.78 2.71
C ALA A 57 13.90 17.38 2.43
N GLY A 58 14.15 16.67 1.31
CA GLY A 58 15.50 16.24 0.91
C GLY A 58 15.94 14.88 1.46
N ASN A 59 15.12 14.21 2.28
CA ASN A 59 15.35 12.83 2.70
C ASN A 59 14.51 11.86 1.84
N PRO A 60 15.10 10.82 1.22
CA PRO A 60 14.31 9.79 0.55
C PRO A 60 13.38 9.08 1.54
N SER A 61 12.07 9.20 1.32
CA SER A 61 11.11 8.32 2.00
C SER A 61 11.30 6.90 1.51
N ILE A 62 11.55 5.98 2.44
CA ILE A 62 11.69 4.54 2.13
C ILE A 62 10.33 4.03 1.64
N PRO A 63 10.25 3.29 0.52
CA PRO A 63 9.01 2.66 0.09
C PRO A 63 8.47 1.75 1.20
N GLN A 64 7.23 1.98 1.63
CA GLN A 64 6.60 1.18 2.67
C GLN A 64 5.37 0.46 2.10
N PRO A 65 5.30 -0.87 2.17
CA PRO A 65 4.13 -1.61 1.72
C PRO A 65 2.93 -1.22 2.58
N TYR A 66 1.75 -1.28 1.97
CA TYR A 66 0.51 -1.05 2.68
C TYR A 66 0.10 -2.33 3.41
N GLU A 67 0.00 -2.24 4.73
CA GLU A 67 -0.43 -3.33 5.60
C GLU A 67 -1.93 -3.22 5.92
N PHE A 68 -2.65 -4.33 5.84
CA PHE A 68 -4.06 -4.39 6.25
C PHE A 68 -4.48 -5.78 6.74
N LYS A 69 -5.54 -5.82 7.56
CA LYS A 69 -6.19 -7.07 7.97
C LYS A 69 -7.27 -7.51 6.99
N VAL A 70 -7.16 -8.74 6.51
CA VAL A 70 -8.08 -9.34 5.55
C VAL A 70 -9.52 -9.34 6.07
N ARG A 71 -10.44 -8.84 5.23
CA ARG A 71 -11.88 -8.60 5.51
C ARG A 71 -12.19 -7.54 6.58
N SER A 72 -11.24 -6.70 6.94
CA SER A 72 -11.53 -5.53 7.78
C SER A 72 -12.25 -4.44 6.99
N THR A 73 -13.06 -3.64 7.68
CA THR A 73 -13.72 -2.47 7.07
C THR A 73 -12.66 -1.50 6.54
N PRO A 74 -12.70 -1.13 5.25
CA PRO A 74 -11.79 -0.14 4.67
C PRO A 74 -11.78 1.17 5.47
N GLY A 75 -10.61 1.76 5.65
CA GLY A 75 -10.46 3.05 6.35
C GLY A 75 -10.31 2.97 7.87
N LYS A 76 -10.49 1.80 8.48
CA LYS A 76 -10.29 1.62 9.95
C LYS A 76 -8.81 1.69 10.37
N GLU A 77 -7.90 1.34 9.46
CA GLU A 77 -6.44 1.30 9.70
C GLU A 77 -5.74 2.62 9.40
N ARG A 78 -6.45 3.61 8.81
CA ARG A 78 -5.94 4.97 8.61
C ARG A 78 -5.99 5.82 9.88
N LYS A 79 -5.65 5.23 11.02
CA LYS A 79 -5.03 6.03 12.07
C LYS A 79 -3.54 5.99 11.78
N LEU A 80 -3.07 6.87 10.90
CA LEU A 80 -1.79 7.51 11.21
C LEU A 80 -2.03 8.03 12.61
N GLU A 81 -1.45 7.39 13.62
CA GLU A 81 -1.41 7.99 14.93
C GLU A 81 -0.72 9.32 14.68
N PHE A 82 -1.52 10.39 14.62
CA PHE A 82 -1.01 11.73 14.72
C PHE A 82 -0.32 11.69 16.07
N VAL A 83 1.00 11.55 16.05
CA VAL A 83 1.79 11.48 17.26
C VAL A 83 1.72 12.89 17.84
N ASP A 84 0.69 13.14 18.65
CA ASP A 84 0.55 14.31 19.51
C ASP A 84 1.56 14.24 20.67
N ASN A 85 2.79 13.80 20.37
CA ASN A 85 3.88 13.81 21.31
C ASN A 85 4.95 14.75 20.75
N PRO A 86 5.18 15.92 21.38
CA PRO A 86 6.22 16.86 20.95
C PRO A 86 7.65 16.25 20.97
N ASN A 87 7.84 15.07 21.57
CA ASN A 87 9.09 14.32 21.56
C ASN A 87 9.25 13.32 20.39
N GLY A 88 8.24 13.10 19.56
CA GLY A 88 8.30 12.13 18.44
C GLY A 88 9.17 12.57 17.26
N LEU A 89 9.57 13.85 17.20
CA LEU A 89 10.35 14.41 16.10
C LEU A 89 11.88 14.32 16.31
N PHE A 90 12.36 13.95 17.51
CA PHE A 90 13.78 14.06 17.89
C PHE A 90 14.46 12.74 18.31
N SER A 91 13.83 11.57 18.16
CA SER A 91 14.42 10.32 18.66
C SER A 91 15.49 9.68 17.77
N ALA A 92 15.87 10.31 16.65
CA ALA A 92 16.93 9.81 15.77
C ALA A 92 18.13 10.77 15.71
N GLN A 93 18.74 11.04 16.87
CA GLN A 93 20.10 11.55 16.91
C GLN A 93 20.89 10.85 18.02
N ALA A 94 21.25 9.59 17.76
CA ALA A 94 22.36 8.98 18.46
C ALA A 94 23.62 9.18 17.59
N ALA A 95 24.40 10.23 17.88
CA ALA A 95 25.78 10.31 17.39
C ALA A 95 26.64 9.30 18.16
N PRO A 96 27.64 8.65 17.53
CA PRO A 96 28.49 7.69 18.21
C PRO A 96 29.46 8.41 19.17
N LYS A 97 29.99 7.66 20.14
CA LYS A 97 30.86 8.14 21.22
C LYS A 97 32.32 8.22 20.78
#